data_AF-A0A7Y7BET8-F1
#
_entry.id   AF-A0A7Y7BET8-F1
#
_cell.length_a   1.000
_cell.length_b   1.000
_cell.length_c   1.000
_cell.angle_alpha   90.00
_cell.angle_beta   90.00
_cell.angle_gamma   90.00
#
_symmetry.space_group_name_H-M   'P 1'
#
loop_
_entity.id
_entity.type
_entity.pdbx_description
1 polymer ?
#
loop_
_entity_poly.entity_id
_entity_poly.type
_entity_poly.pdbx_seq_one_letter_code
_entity_poly.pdbx_strand_id
1 'polypeptide(L)'
;MNFCDLPEYEGDTVWVTASYSGIEEYWGLNGRGCDNLSVELGYRNGFELGDELDSLFSKVHDEYYMYNLKLEVKGVFEKGNYGHLGSNNGLFSVIEFGKVELKRIRLK
;
A
#
# COMPACT_ATOMS: atom_id res chain seq x y z
N MET A 1 -7.17 9.47 -8.28
CA MET A 1 -8.16 8.39 -8.25
C MET A 1 -8.42 8.02 -6.79
N ASN A 2 -9.64 7.61 -6.43
CA ASN A 2 -9.89 7.08 -5.09
C ASN A 2 -9.40 5.63 -5.04
N PHE A 3 -8.85 5.21 -3.90
CA PHE A 3 -8.41 3.84 -3.69
C PHE A 3 -9.58 2.84 -3.82
N CYS A 4 -10.78 3.24 -3.40
CA CYS A 4 -11.96 2.38 -3.51
C CYS A 4 -12.34 2.04 -4.97
N ASP A 5 -11.87 2.82 -5.94
CA ASP A 5 -12.20 2.64 -7.37
C ASP A 5 -11.25 1.65 -8.05
N LEU A 6 -10.17 1.19 -7.39
CA LEU A 6 -9.18 0.27 -7.96
C LEU A 6 -9.79 -0.96 -8.69
N PRO A 7 -10.84 -1.61 -8.16
CA PRO A 7 -11.50 -2.72 -8.85
C PRO A 7 -12.06 -2.42 -10.25
N GLU A 8 -12.32 -1.15 -10.58
CA GLU A 8 -12.82 -0.71 -11.89
C GLU A 8 -11.70 -0.56 -12.93
N TYR A 9 -10.44 -0.49 -12.47
CA TYR A 9 -9.24 -0.27 -13.29
C TYR A 9 -8.31 -1.50 -13.27
N GLU A 10 -8.86 -2.69 -13.13
CA GLU A 10 -8.10 -3.93 -13.12
C GLU A 10 -7.32 -4.12 -14.44
N GLY A 11 -6.02 -4.38 -14.33
CA GLY A 11 -5.10 -4.48 -15.47
C GLY A 11 -4.60 -3.14 -16.03
N ASP A 12 -5.19 -2.01 -15.64
CA ASP A 12 -4.74 -0.68 -16.07
C ASP A 12 -3.60 -0.15 -15.19
N THR A 13 -2.75 0.71 -15.78
CA THR A 13 -1.73 1.44 -15.02
C THR A 13 -2.31 2.73 -14.47
N VAL A 14 -2.42 2.83 -13.14
CA VAL A 14 -3.11 3.92 -12.45
C VAL A 14 -2.29 4.51 -11.31
N TRP A 15 -2.53 5.79 -11.04
CA TRP A 15 -2.02 6.48 -9.84
C TRP A 15 -3.08 6.43 -8.75
N VAL A 16 -2.67 5.99 -7.55
CA VAL A 16 -3.54 5.91 -6.38
C VAL A 16 -2.86 6.51 -5.16
N THR A 17 -3.66 7.12 -4.28
CA THR A 17 -3.22 7.51 -2.95
C THR A 17 -3.74 6.51 -1.93
N ALA A 18 -2.84 5.92 -1.15
CA ALA A 18 -3.17 4.90 -0.15
C ALA A 18 -2.44 5.17 1.17
N SER A 19 -2.93 4.56 2.24
CA SER A 19 -2.22 4.48 3.51
C SER A 19 -1.62 3.10 3.70
N TYR A 20 -0.34 3.07 4.05
CA TYR A 20 0.39 1.87 4.44
C TYR A 20 0.59 1.86 5.96
N SER A 21 0.25 0.74 6.59
CA SER A 21 0.42 0.48 8.02
C SER A 21 1.21 -0.81 8.21
N GLY A 22 2.34 -0.76 8.91
CA GLY A 22 3.25 -1.90 9.08
C GLY A 22 2.80 -2.96 10.09
N ILE A 23 1.48 -3.12 10.29
CA ILE A 23 0.93 -4.14 11.20
C ILE A 23 1.13 -5.52 10.56
N GLU A 24 1.96 -6.34 11.21
CA GLU A 24 2.26 -7.77 11.00
C GLU A 24 1.93 -8.36 9.61
N GLU A 25 2.96 -8.73 8.85
CA GLU A 25 2.92 -9.59 7.64
C GLU A 25 2.09 -9.14 6.42
N TYR A 26 1.17 -8.20 6.60
CA TYR A 26 0.34 -7.70 5.52
C TYR A 26 0.91 -6.36 5.09
N TRP A 27 1.60 -6.36 3.95
CA TRP A 27 2.04 -5.17 3.25
C TRP A 27 0.80 -4.43 2.68
N GLY A 28 -0.17 -4.10 3.53
CA GLY A 28 -1.51 -3.72 3.14
C GLY A 28 -1.60 -2.25 2.76
N LEU A 29 -2.16 -1.98 1.58
CA LEU A 29 -2.65 -0.67 1.21
C LEU A 29 -4.12 -0.54 1.61
N ASN A 30 -4.44 0.56 2.28
CA ASN A 30 -5.81 0.88 2.68
C ASN A 30 -6.23 2.26 2.16
N GLY A 31 -7.47 2.34 1.71
CA GLY A 31 -8.16 3.57 1.37
C GLY A 31 -9.11 4.00 2.49
N ARG A 32 -9.23 5.31 2.73
CA ARG A 32 -10.18 5.81 3.75
C ARG A 32 -11.62 5.52 3.30
N GLY A 33 -12.34 4.73 4.08
CA GLY A 33 -13.75 4.38 3.81
C GLY A 33 -13.94 3.22 2.83
N CYS A 34 -12.90 2.44 2.56
CA CYS A 34 -12.98 1.25 1.71
C CYS A 34 -12.89 -0.03 2.58
N ASP A 35 -13.93 -0.33 3.35
CA ASP A 35 -13.89 -1.43 4.35
C ASP A 35 -13.82 -2.84 3.73
N ASN A 36 -14.12 -2.98 2.43
CA ASN A 36 -14.19 -4.26 1.72
C ASN A 36 -13.01 -4.51 0.76
N LEU A 37 -12.01 -3.64 0.74
CA LEU A 37 -10.89 -3.73 -0.20
C LEU A 37 -9.57 -3.82 0.58
N SER A 38 -9.00 -5.02 0.62
CA SER A 38 -7.71 -5.33 1.24
C SER A 38 -6.71 -5.66 0.15
N VAL A 39 -5.78 -4.74 -0.10
CA VAL A 39 -4.85 -4.84 -1.23
C VAL A 39 -3.44 -4.99 -0.71
N GLU A 40 -2.74 -6.01 -1.18
CA GLU A 40 -1.32 -6.17 -0.90
C GLU A 40 -0.49 -5.21 -1.76
N LEU A 41 0.51 -4.59 -1.16
CA LEU A 41 1.55 -3.81 -1.82
C LEU A 41 2.60 -4.79 -2.36
N GLY A 42 2.59 -4.98 -3.67
CA GLY A 42 3.64 -5.69 -4.38
C GLY A 42 4.58 -4.73 -5.08
N TYR A 43 5.75 -5.22 -5.44
CA TYR A 43 6.67 -4.52 -6.32
C TYR A 43 6.85 -5.33 -7.60
N ARG A 44 6.90 -4.66 -8.77
CA ARG A 44 7.28 -5.37 -10.00
C ARG A 44 8.71 -5.89 -9.89
N ASN A 45 8.97 -7.06 -10.48
CA ASN A 45 10.27 -7.73 -10.44
C ASN A 45 11.44 -6.76 -10.72
N GLY A 46 12.43 -6.75 -9.83
CA GLY A 46 13.63 -5.91 -9.93
C GLY A 46 13.47 -4.47 -9.42
N PHE A 47 12.33 -4.15 -8.79
CA PHE A 47 12.17 -2.87 -8.11
C PHE A 47 12.92 -2.90 -6.77
N GLU A 48 13.89 -1.99 -6.63
CA GLU A 48 14.61 -1.77 -5.38
C GLU A 48 14.08 -0.49 -4.72
N LEU A 49 13.72 -0.59 -3.45
CA LEU A 49 13.45 0.60 -2.64
C LEU A 49 14.78 1.33 -2.44
N GLY A 50 14.85 2.62 -2.79
CA GLY A 50 15.99 3.44 -2.42
C GLY A 50 16.07 3.63 -0.90
N ASP A 51 17.27 3.91 -0.39
CA ASP A 51 17.57 4.00 1.05
C ASP A 51 16.59 4.88 1.85
N GLU A 52 16.13 5.99 1.28
CA GLU A 52 15.17 6.88 1.93
C GLU A 52 13.80 6.20 2.13
N LEU A 53 13.28 5.55 1.09
CA LEU A 53 12.01 4.84 1.19
C LEU A 53 12.14 3.65 2.14
N ASP A 54 13.22 2.87 2.01
CA ASP A 54 13.49 1.74 2.89
C ASP A 54 13.49 2.14 4.37
N SER A 55 14.14 3.26 4.70
CA SER A 55 14.14 3.82 6.06
C SER A 55 12.74 4.23 6.55
N LEU A 56 11.91 4.81 5.67
CA LEU A 56 10.54 5.19 6.00
C LEU A 56 9.63 3.97 6.25
N PHE A 57 9.73 2.95 5.40
CA PHE A 57 9.00 1.70 5.55
C PHE A 57 9.43 0.96 6.82
N SER A 58 10.74 0.87 7.07
CA SER A 58 11.31 0.28 8.28
C SER A 58 10.80 0.98 9.54
N LYS A 59 10.80 2.32 9.55
CA LYS A 59 10.28 3.10 10.68
C LYS A 59 8.80 2.82 10.97
N VAL A 60 7.97 2.70 9.93
CA VAL A 60 6.56 2.35 10.13
C VAL A 60 6.38 0.91 10.58
N HIS A 61 7.27 0.00 10.20
CA HIS A 61 7.23 -1.38 10.70
C HIS A 61 7.60 -1.44 12.20
N ASP A 62 8.69 -0.79 12.59
CA ASP A 62 9.17 -0.77 13.98
C ASP A 62 8.20 -0.03 14.92
N GLU A 63 7.57 1.04 14.42
CA GLU A 63 6.71 1.93 15.19
C GLU A 63 5.27 1.99 14.63
N TYR A 64 4.73 0.84 14.18
CA TYR A 64 3.42 0.75 13.49
C TYR A 64 2.24 1.31 14.28
N TYR A 65 2.36 1.33 15.61
CA TYR A 65 1.36 1.88 16.53
C TYR A 65 1.43 3.41 16.63
N MET A 66 2.55 4.02 16.21
CA MET A 66 2.75 5.47 16.21
C MET A 66 2.68 6.09 14.82
N TYR A 67 3.02 5.35 13.76
CA TYR A 67 3.19 5.91 12.42
C TYR A 67 2.48 5.12 11.33
N ASN A 68 2.14 5.82 10.25
CA ASN A 68 1.75 5.24 8.97
C ASN A 68 2.40 6.04 7.82
N LEU A 69 2.43 5.46 6.62
CA LEU A 69 2.81 6.18 5.41
C LEU A 69 1.57 6.53 4.61
N LYS A 70 1.48 7.77 4.14
CA LYS A 70 0.62 8.14 3.03
C LYS A 70 1.44 8.09 1.75
N LEU A 71 1.04 7.24 0.83
CA LEU A 71 1.74 6.93 -0.40
C LEU A 71 0.91 7.42 -1.59
N GLU A 72 1.56 8.04 -2.56
CA GLU A 72 1.09 8.18 -3.92
C GLU A 72 1.93 7.24 -4.80
N VAL A 73 1.29 6.22 -5.36
CA VAL A 73 1.97 5.15 -6.11
C VAL A 73 1.30 4.95 -7.45
N LYS A 74 2.12 4.66 -8.45
CA LYS A 74 1.71 4.21 -9.78
C LYS A 74 1.91 2.71 -9.86
N GLY A 75 0.92 1.98 -10.33
CA GLY A 75 1.01 0.54 -10.44
C GLY A 75 -0.16 -0.06 -11.19
N VAL A 76 -0.23 -1.38 -11.13
CA VAL A 76 -1.32 -2.17 -11.73
C VAL A 76 -2.02 -2.94 -10.62
N PHE A 77 -3.35 -2.88 -10.62
CA PHE A 77 -4.19 -3.65 -9.70
C PHE A 77 -4.65 -4.95 -10.34
N GLU A 78 -4.63 -6.04 -9.56
CA GLU A 78 -5.14 -7.36 -9.93
C GLU A 78 -6.03 -7.89 -8.81
N LYS A 79 -7.23 -8.40 -9.15
CA LYS A 79 -8.07 -9.11 -8.18
C LYS A 79 -7.57 -10.52 -7.97
N GLY A 80 -7.64 -11.00 -6.74
CA GLY A 80 -7.21 -12.36 -6.40
C GLY A 80 -7.08 -12.53 -4.90
N ASN A 81 -6.66 -13.72 -4.48
CA ASN A 81 -6.38 -14.01 -3.08
C ASN A 81 -4.87 -13.91 -2.87
N TYR A 82 -4.44 -12.88 -2.16
CA TYR A 82 -3.04 -12.56 -1.86
C TYR A 82 -2.80 -12.53 -0.34
N GLY A 83 -1.55 -12.44 0.08
CA GLY A 83 -1.15 -12.39 1.48
C GLY A 83 -1.19 -13.73 2.21
N HIS A 84 -0.91 -13.71 3.51
CA HIS A 84 -0.95 -14.91 4.35
C HIS A 84 -2.38 -15.49 4.36
N LEU A 85 -2.52 -16.75 3.91
CA LEU A 85 -3.79 -17.48 3.78
C LEU A 85 -4.82 -16.89 2.80
N GLY A 86 -4.42 -15.97 1.91
CA GLY A 86 -5.34 -15.35 0.95
C GLY A 86 -6.27 -14.31 1.59
N SER A 87 -5.83 -13.65 2.66
CA SER A 87 -6.59 -12.62 3.38
C SER A 87 -6.81 -11.34 2.57
N ASN A 88 -5.93 -11.04 1.62
CA ASN A 88 -6.04 -9.87 0.74
C ASN A 88 -6.81 -10.25 -0.53
N ASN A 89 -7.75 -9.40 -0.93
CA ASN A 89 -8.59 -9.62 -2.12
C ASN A 89 -8.08 -8.88 -3.37
N GLY A 90 -6.85 -8.36 -3.34
CA GLY A 90 -6.14 -7.87 -4.50
C GLY A 90 -4.65 -7.61 -4.25
N LEU A 91 -3.92 -7.40 -5.34
CA LEU A 91 -2.50 -7.01 -5.36
C LEU A 91 -2.37 -5.71 -6.13
N PHE A 92 -1.59 -4.77 -5.60
CA PHE A 92 -1.16 -3.57 -6.30
C PHE A 92 0.34 -3.64 -6.56
N SER A 93 0.71 -3.95 -7.80
CA SER A 93 2.11 -4.04 -8.22
C SER A 93 2.66 -2.66 -8.56
N VAL A 94 3.46 -2.10 -7.65
CA VAL A 94 4.05 -0.77 -7.82
C VAL A 94 5.10 -0.76 -8.93
N ILE A 95 5.01 0.28 -9.75
CA ILE A 95 5.95 0.65 -10.80
C ILE A 95 6.77 1.87 -10.36
N GLU A 96 6.12 2.83 -9.69
CA GLU A 96 6.73 4.13 -9.35
C GLU A 96 6.12 4.70 -8.07
N PHE A 97 6.96 5.28 -7.21
CA PHE A 97 6.53 6.11 -6.08
C PHE A 97 6.54 7.58 -6.49
N GLY A 98 5.43 8.25 -6.25
CA GLY A 98 5.33 9.70 -6.28
C GLY A 98 5.62 10.26 -4.89
N LYS A 99 4.65 10.94 -4.30
CA LYS A 99 4.79 11.51 -2.95
C LYS A 99 4.67 10.46 -1.85
N VAL A 100 5.62 10.47 -0.91
CA VAL A 100 5.59 9.65 0.31
C VAL A 100 5.63 10.56 1.53
N GLU A 101 4.71 10.37 2.47
CA GLU A 101 4.64 11.15 3.70
C GLU A 101 4.48 10.26 4.93
N LEU A 102 5.44 10.33 5.86
CA LEU A 102 5.29 9.77 7.19
C LEU A 102 4.29 10.60 8.00
N LYS A 103 3.26 9.94 8.57
CA LYS A 103 2.29 10.59 9.46
C LYS A 103 2.25 9.88 10.79
N ARG A 104 2.15 10.68 11.87
CA ARG A 104 1.91 10.16 13.21
C ARG A 104 0.42 9.86 13.38
N ILE A 105 0.11 8.65 13.84
CA ILE A 105 -1.24 8.23 14.21
C ILE A 105 -1.66 9.03 15.44
N ARG A 106 -2.75 9.80 15.32
CA ARG A 106 -3.37 10.45 16.47
C ARG A 106 -4.35 9.46 17.09
N LEU A 107 -3.95 8.80 18.18
CA LEU A 107 -4.88 8.06 19.03
C LEU A 107 -5.88 9.07 19.59
N LYS A 108 -7.16 8.86 19.29
CA LYS A 108 -8.28 9.63 19.87
C LYS A 108 -8.71 9.00 21.18
#